data_AF-A0A392TNG8-F1
#
_entry.id   AF-A0A392TNG8-F1
#
_cell.length_a   1.000
_cell.length_b   1.000
_cell.length_c   1.000
_cell.angle_alpha   90.00
_cell.angle_beta   90.00
_cell.angle_gamma   90.00
#
_symmetry.space_group_name_H-M   'P 1'
#
loop_
_entity.id
_entity.type
_entity.pdbx_description
1 polymer ?
#
loop_
_entity_poly.entity_id
_entity_poly.type
_entity_poly.pdbx_seq_one_letter_code
_entity_poly.pdbx_strand_id
1 'polypeptide(L)'
;QENFAAQVKVLRETRDALDKAKRDLGDLEAGRAEERKSFEEELGKLQSAMTPAEGEPESVQGLTTRVQLVERIQQLGEGVFKAAQHS
;
A
#
# COMPACT_ATOMS: atom_id res chain seq x y z
N GLN A 1 36.70 29.56 -36.15
CA GLN A 1 37.14 28.25 -35.60
C GLN A 1 36.64 28.03 -34.16
N GLU A 2 36.38 29.10 -33.38
CA GLU A 2 35.87 29.05 -31.99
C GLU A 2 34.53 28.32 -31.80
N ASN A 3 33.66 28.33 -32.81
CA ASN A 3 32.34 27.68 -32.73
C ASN A 3 32.43 26.14 -32.60
N PHE A 4 33.41 25.50 -33.25
CA PHE A 4 33.57 24.04 -33.16
C PHE A 4 34.06 23.59 -31.79
N ALA A 5 35.01 24.32 -31.19
CA ALA A 5 35.52 24.03 -29.85
C ALA A 5 34.41 24.15 -28.78
N ALA A 6 33.55 25.17 -28.91
CA ALA A 6 32.39 25.35 -28.04
C ALA A 6 31.39 24.20 -28.19
N GLN A 7 31.06 23.77 -29.42
CA GLN A 7 30.17 22.63 -29.66
C GLN A 7 30.71 21.33 -29.08
N VAL A 8 32.00 21.05 -29.24
CA VAL A 8 32.64 19.85 -28.67
C VAL A 8 32.58 19.86 -27.14
N LYS A 9 32.76 21.03 -26.50
CA LYS A 9 32.62 21.17 -25.04
C LYS A 9 31.20 20.85 -24.58
N VAL A 10 30.20 21.44 -25.22
CA VAL A 10 28.78 21.20 -24.91
C VAL A 10 28.41 19.73 -25.10
N LEU A 11 28.90 19.08 -26.17
CA LEU A 11 28.65 17.66 -26.40
C LEU A 11 29.22 16.77 -25.29
N ARG A 12 30.41 17.09 -24.77
CA ARG A 12 31.01 16.35 -23.64
C ARG A 12 30.20 16.54 -22.36
N GLU A 13 29.85 17.78 -22.03
CA GLU A 13 29.05 18.10 -20.85
C GLU A 13 27.67 17.42 -20.91
N THR A 14 27.03 17.44 -22.08
CA THR A 14 25.74 16.77 -22.30
C THR A 14 25.86 15.25 -22.14
N ARG A 15 26.94 14.64 -22.65
CA ARG A 15 27.19 13.21 -22.49
C ARG A 15 27.39 12.85 -21.02
N ASP A 16 28.19 13.62 -20.30
CA ASP A 16 28.48 13.33 -18.89
C ASP A 16 27.21 13.53 -18.03
N ALA A 17 26.38 14.51 -18.34
CA ALA A 17 25.06 14.69 -17.71
C ALA A 17 24.10 13.54 -18.03
N LEU A 18 24.08 13.05 -19.27
CA LEU A 18 23.29 11.88 -19.66
C LEU A 18 23.73 10.62 -18.93
N ASP A 19 25.04 10.40 -18.82
CA ASP A 19 25.59 9.26 -18.09
C ASP A 19 25.27 9.33 -16.60
N LYS A 20 25.27 10.53 -16.01
CA LYS A 20 24.79 10.73 -14.63
C LYS A 20 23.31 10.39 -14.51
N ALA A 21 22.46 10.94 -15.38
CA ALA A 21 21.02 10.70 -15.34
C ALA A 21 20.66 9.22 -15.50
N LYS A 22 21.41 8.46 -16.31
CA LYS A 22 21.24 7.00 -16.43
C LYS A 22 21.55 6.25 -15.13
N ARG A 23 22.59 6.66 -14.41
CA ARG A 23 22.92 6.06 -13.09
C ARG A 23 21.84 6.38 -12.08
N ASP A 24 21.46 7.65 -11.98
CA ASP A 24 20.41 8.10 -11.06
C ASP A 24 19.08 7.36 -11.34
N LEU A 25 18.74 7.14 -12.62
CA LEU A 25 17.57 6.35 -13.00
C LEU A 25 17.67 4.89 -12.55
N GLY A 26 18.83 4.25 -12.74
CA GLY A 26 19.06 2.89 -12.28
C GLY A 26 18.92 2.76 -10.76
N ASP A 27 19.45 3.72 -10.01
CA ASP A 27 19.32 3.75 -8.55
C ASP A 27 17.85 3.93 -8.10
N LEU A 28 17.10 4.80 -8.79
CA LEU A 28 15.67 4.99 -8.54
C LEU A 28 14.84 3.73 -8.87
N GLU A 29 15.16 3.04 -9.97
CA GLU A 29 14.48 1.81 -10.35
C GLU A 29 14.76 0.69 -9.34
N ALA A 30 15.99 0.57 -8.84
CA ALA A 30 16.35 -0.36 -7.78
C ALA A 30 15.60 -0.05 -6.47
N GLY A 31 15.61 1.21 -6.04
CA GLY A 31 14.87 1.64 -4.85
C GLY A 31 13.36 1.39 -4.96
N ARG A 32 12.77 1.66 -6.13
CA ARG A 32 11.36 1.38 -6.40
C ARG A 32 11.04 -0.11 -6.35
N ALA A 33 11.95 -0.97 -6.84
CA ALA A 33 11.76 -2.41 -6.80
C ALA A 33 11.77 -2.94 -5.35
N GLU A 34 12.66 -2.42 -4.50
CA GLU A 34 12.74 -2.75 -3.08
C GLU A 34 11.49 -2.28 -2.32
N GLU A 35 11.07 -1.03 -2.53
CA GLU A 35 9.88 -0.46 -1.89
C GLU A 35 8.61 -1.23 -2.27
N ARG A 36 8.46 -1.58 -3.56
CA ARG A 36 7.36 -2.42 -4.02
C ARG A 36 7.34 -3.79 -3.33
N LYS A 37 8.50 -4.42 -3.18
CA LYS A 37 8.61 -5.71 -2.48
C LYS A 37 8.17 -5.58 -1.02
N SER A 38 8.57 -4.50 -0.34
CA SER A 38 8.13 -4.22 1.03
C SER A 38 6.62 -4.06 1.13
N PHE A 39 6.00 -3.32 0.21
CA PHE A 39 4.55 -3.16 0.19
C PHE A 39 3.82 -4.47 -0.09
N GLU A 40 4.31 -5.29 -1.01
CA GLU A 40 3.72 -6.61 -1.29
C GLU A 40 3.80 -7.53 -0.06
N GLU A 41 4.89 -7.48 0.71
CA GLU A 41 5.04 -8.22 1.96
C GLU A 41 4.07 -7.73 3.05
N GLU A 42 3.96 -6.41 3.25
CA GLU A 42 3.03 -5.82 4.22
C GLU A 42 1.57 -6.08 3.85
N LEU A 43 1.22 -6.01 2.57
CA LEU A 43 -0.12 -6.36 2.09
C LEU A 43 -0.44 -7.82 2.38
N GLY A 44 0.50 -8.75 2.16
CA GLY A 44 0.30 -10.16 2.49
C GLY A 44 0.08 -10.41 3.99
N LYS A 45 0.83 -9.71 4.86
CA LYS A 45 0.63 -9.74 6.31
C LYS A 45 -0.75 -9.21 6.70
N LEU A 46 -1.15 -8.08 6.12
CA LEU A 46 -2.44 -7.46 6.38
C LEU A 46 -3.60 -8.37 5.94
N GLN A 47 -3.51 -8.97 4.75
CA GLN A 47 -4.51 -9.93 4.26
C GLN A 47 -4.63 -11.15 5.18
N SER A 48 -3.49 -11.66 5.67
CA SER A 48 -3.48 -12.77 6.62
C SER A 48 -4.13 -12.38 7.95
N ALA A 49 -3.87 -11.16 8.44
CA ALA A 49 -4.48 -10.64 9.68
C ALA A 49 -5.97 -10.31 9.54
N MET A 50 -6.42 -9.96 8.33
CA MET A 50 -7.83 -9.67 8.00
C MET A 50 -8.61 -10.90 7.54
N THR A 51 -7.97 -12.07 7.46
CA THR A 51 -8.68 -13.31 7.12
C THR A 51 -9.69 -13.61 8.24
N PRO A 52 -10.95 -13.92 7.89
CA PRO A 52 -11.97 -14.21 8.88
C PRO A 52 -11.53 -15.32 9.84
N ALA A 53 -11.87 -15.18 11.12
CA ALA A 53 -11.57 -16.21 12.10
C ALA A 53 -12.45 -17.46 11.89
N GLU A 54 -11.95 -18.63 12.27
CA GLU A 54 -12.79 -19.83 12.30
C GLU A 54 -13.99 -19.61 13.22
N GLY A 55 -15.20 -19.80 12.68
CA GLY A 55 -16.45 -19.54 13.40
C GLY A 55 -16.89 -18.08 13.43
N GLU A 56 -16.25 -17.19 12.65
CA GLU A 56 -16.72 -15.81 12.50
C GLU A 56 -18.15 -15.77 11.93
N PRO A 57 -19.11 -15.15 12.63
CA PRO A 57 -20.48 -15.05 12.14
C PRO A 57 -20.58 -14.20 10.87
N GLU A 58 -21.43 -14.60 9.93
CA GLU A 58 -21.76 -13.78 8.74
C GLU A 58 -22.20 -12.36 9.10
N SER A 59 -22.83 -12.19 10.27
CA SER A 59 -23.32 -10.90 10.76
C SER A 59 -22.24 -9.88 11.09
N VAL A 60 -20.99 -10.31 11.20
CA VAL A 60 -19.81 -9.46 11.47
C VAL A 60 -18.77 -9.52 10.34
N GLN A 61 -19.05 -10.27 9.26
CA GLN A 61 -18.18 -10.27 8.08
C GLN A 61 -18.15 -8.88 7.44
N GLY A 62 -16.96 -8.47 6.99
CA GLY A 62 -16.76 -7.20 6.30
C GLY A 62 -16.70 -5.97 7.21
N LEU A 63 -16.79 -6.14 8.54
CA LEU A 63 -16.53 -5.06 9.48
C LEU A 63 -15.01 -4.81 9.54
N THR A 64 -14.58 -3.58 9.28
CA THR A 64 -13.16 -3.22 9.18
C THR A 64 -12.70 -2.34 10.35
N THR A 65 -13.63 -1.87 11.18
CA THR A 65 -13.34 -0.98 12.30
C THR A 65 -13.96 -1.50 13.59
N ARG A 66 -13.33 -1.15 14.72
CA ARG A 66 -13.87 -1.47 16.05
C ARG A 66 -15.23 -0.80 16.30
N VAL A 67 -15.45 0.39 15.77
CA VAL A 67 -16.71 1.13 15.91
C VAL A 67 -17.87 0.33 15.30
N GLN A 68 -17.70 -0.13 14.05
CA GLN A 68 -18.69 -0.98 13.38
C GLN A 68 -18.99 -2.26 14.16
N LEU A 69 -17.95 -2.92 14.70
CA LEU A 69 -18.14 -4.12 15.53
C LEU A 69 -18.95 -3.82 16.80
N VAL A 70 -18.63 -2.74 17.50
CA VAL A 70 -19.33 -2.34 18.73
C VAL A 70 -20.78 -1.98 18.44
N GLU A 71 -21.06 -1.25 17.37
CA GLU A 71 -22.43 -0.95 16.92
C GLU A 71 -23.21 -2.22 16.59
N ARG A 72 -22.58 -3.17 15.88
CA ARG A 72 -23.22 -4.44 15.52
C ARG A 72 -23.56 -5.28 16.76
N ILE A 73 -22.65 -5.34 17.72
CA ILE A 73 -22.86 -6.05 19.01
C ILE A 73 -24.04 -5.44 19.77
N GLN A 74 -24.15 -4.11 19.82
CA GLN A 74 -25.28 -3.44 20.50
C GLN A 74 -26.62 -3.81 19.84
N GLN A 75 -26.72 -3.73 18.50
CA GLN A 75 -27.93 -4.09 17.76
C GLN A 75 -28.35 -5.55 18.00
N LEU A 76 -27.38 -6.48 17.99
CA LEU A 76 -27.63 -7.89 18.26
C LEU A 76 -28.12 -8.10 19.70
N GLY A 77 -27.50 -7.45 20.68
CA GLY A 77 -27.91 -7.50 22.08
C GLY A 77 -29.33 -7.00 22.31
N GLU A 78 -29.71 -5.88 21.70
CA GLU A 78 -31.09 -5.37 21.76
C GLU A 78 -32.11 -6.35 21.15
N GLY A 79 -31.78 -6.98 20.03
CA GLY A 79 -32.62 -7.98 19.38
C GLY A 79 -32.89 -9.18 20.28
N VAL A 80 -31.84 -9.71 20.94
CA VAL A 80 -31.95 -10.82 21.89
C VAL A 80 -32.82 -10.43 23.09
N PHE A 81 -32.61 -9.25 23.66
CA PHE A 81 -33.39 -8.77 24.80
C PHE A 81 -34.88 -8.66 24.46
N LYS A 82 -35.23 -8.08 23.31
CA LYS A 82 -36.62 -7.98 22.84
C LYS A 82 -37.26 -9.35 22.61
N ALA A 83 -36.54 -10.30 22.02
CA ALA A 83 -37.05 -11.66 21.80
C ALA A 83 -37.35 -12.40 23.12
N ALA A 84 -36.48 -12.22 24.14
CA ALA A 84 -36.65 -12.84 25.45
C ALA A 84 -37.86 -12.29 26.23
N GLN A 85 -38.26 -11.03 26.01
CA GLN A 85 -39.46 -10.45 26.63
C GLN A 85 -40.78 -11.03 26.09
N HIS A 86 -40.73 -11.71 24.95
CA HIS A 86 -41.89 -12.28 24.27
C HIS A 86 -41.86 -13.81 24.20
N SER A 87 -40.91 -14.45 24.90
CA SER A 87 -40.82 -15.92 25.07
C SER A 87 -41.45 -16.36 26.40
#